data_AF-A0A2N5H4R3-F1
#
_entry.id   AF-A0A2N5H4R3-F1
#
_cell.length_a   1.000
_cell.length_b   1.000
_cell.length_c   1.000
_cell.angle_alpha   90.00
_cell.angle_beta   90.00
_cell.angle_gamma   90.00
#
_symmetry.space_group_name_H-M   'P 1'
#
loop_
_entity.id
_entity.type
_entity.pdbx_description
1 polymer ?
#
loop_
_entity_poly.entity_id
_entity_poly.type
_entity_poly.pdbx_seq_one_letter_code
_entity_poly.pdbx_strand_id
1 'polypeptide(L)' 'MKYRNQKEVRTVFDNTHEKQFNPNRQWYAIVEVDGVEKLYRAEGRVRSAVIRDIEREARKDQGKVLMVGSIKN' A
#
# COMPACT_ATOMS: atom_id res chain seq x y z
N MET A 1 -21.74 -22.62 35.06
CA MET A 1 -21.31 -22.11 33.73
C MET A 1 -20.16 -21.14 33.92
N LYS A 2 -18.95 -21.45 33.41
CA LYS A 2 -17.78 -20.56 33.49
C LYS A 2 -17.50 -20.01 32.08
N TYR A 3 -17.71 -18.72 31.87
CA TYR A 3 -17.40 -18.06 30.61
C TYR A 3 -15.87 -17.89 30.49
N ARG A 4 -15.28 -18.60 29.53
CA ARG A 4 -13.86 -18.51 29.19
C ARG A 4 -13.65 -17.24 28.37
N ASN A 5 -13.14 -16.18 28.99
CA ASN A 5 -12.68 -14.98 28.28
C ASN A 5 -11.46 -15.35 27.42
N GLN A 6 -11.70 -15.78 26.19
CA GLN A 6 -10.69 -15.78 25.14
C GLN A 6 -10.43 -14.31 24.78
N LYS A 7 -9.38 -13.72 25.36
CA LYS A 7 -8.80 -12.49 24.82
C LYS A 7 -8.40 -12.80 23.38
N GLU A 8 -9.13 -12.27 22.41
CA GLU A 8 -8.64 -12.17 21.03
C GLU A 8 -7.33 -11.38 21.09
N VAL A 9 -6.20 -12.09 21.01
CA VAL A 9 -4.91 -11.46 20.80
C VAL A 9 -4.93 -10.96 19.38
N ARG A 10 -5.46 -9.75 19.17
CA ARG A 10 -5.22 -9.00 17.94
C ARG A 10 -3.72 -8.74 17.89
N THR A 11 -3.03 -9.60 17.16
CA THR A 11 -1.64 -9.35 16.78
C THR A 11 -1.69 -8.16 15.84
N VAL A 12 -1.55 -6.96 16.39
CA VAL A 12 -1.29 -5.77 15.61
C VAL A 12 0.14 -5.93 15.13
N PHE A 13 0.32 -6.49 13.93
CA PHE A 13 1.60 -6.45 13.24
C PHE A 13 1.93 -4.96 13.02
N ASP A 14 2.71 -4.36 13.93
CA ASP A 14 3.28 -3.04 13.71
C ASP A 14 4.33 -3.20 12.62
N ASN A 15 3.87 -3.06 11.38
CA ASN A 15 4.63 -3.23 10.15
C ASN A 15 5.59 -2.04 9.98
N THR A 16 6.50 -1.89 10.94
CA THR A 16 7.45 -0.78 11.08
C THR A 16 8.38 -0.63 9.87
N HIS A 17 8.54 -1.69 9.07
CA HIS A 17 9.23 -1.64 7.79
C HIS A 17 8.46 -0.90 6.67
N GLU A 18 7.14 -0.75 6.79
CA GLU A 18 6.30 -0.09 5.77
C GLU A 18 6.15 1.42 5.95
N LYS A 19 6.58 1.97 7.10
CA LYS A 19 6.52 3.42 7.36
C LYS A 19 7.73 4.12 6.73
N GLN A 20 7.94 3.94 5.44
CA GLN A 20 8.92 4.71 4.70
C GLN A 20 8.33 6.10 4.45
N PHE A 21 8.87 7.10 5.14
CA PHE A 21 8.46 8.49 5.01
C PHE A 21 9.08 9.10 3.75
N ASN A 22 8.25 9.75 2.91
CA ASN A 22 8.73 10.54 1.79
C ASN A 22 8.41 12.03 2.03
N PRO A 23 9.39 12.89 2.32
CA PRO A 23 9.16 14.32 2.56
C PRO A 23 8.55 15.03 1.34
N ASN A 24 8.94 14.62 0.13
CA ASN A 24 8.43 15.16 -1.13
C ASN A 24 7.02 14.66 -1.42
N ARG A 25 6.56 13.63 -0.70
CA ARG A 25 5.26 12.99 -0.84
C ARG A 25 4.98 12.38 -2.21
N GLN A 26 5.96 12.32 -3.11
CA GLN A 26 5.74 11.84 -4.47
C GLN A 26 6.12 10.38 -4.63
N TRP A 27 5.21 9.57 -5.14
CA TRP A 27 5.39 8.15 -5.37
C TRP A 27 5.06 7.81 -6.81
N TYR A 28 5.68 6.75 -7.29
CA TYR A 28 5.30 6.12 -8.54
C TYR A 28 5.01 4.65 -8.32
N ALA A 29 4.17 4.10 -9.18
CA ALA A 29 3.92 2.67 -9.24
C ALA A 29 3.88 2.18 -10.67
N ILE A 30 4.38 0.97 -10.87
CA ILE A 30 4.20 0.23 -12.11
C ILE A 30 3.05 -0.75 -11.85
N VAL A 31 2.00 -0.62 -12.67
CA VAL A 31 0.80 -1.46 -12.60
C VAL A 31 0.62 -2.12 -13.95
N GLU A 32 0.51 -3.44 -13.96
CA GLU A 32 0.13 -4.20 -15.15
C GLU A 32 -1.39 -4.22 -15.27
N VAL A 33 -1.92 -3.79 -16.41
CA VAL A 33 -3.34 -3.85 -16.77
C VAL A 33 -3.45 -4.52 -18.12
N ASP A 34 -4.13 -5.66 -18.20
CA ASP A 34 -4.31 -6.43 -19.44
C ASP A 34 -2.98 -6.75 -20.16
N GLY A 35 -1.92 -7.04 -19.40
CA GLY A 35 -0.58 -7.30 -19.94
C GLY A 35 0.21 -6.07 -20.37
N VAL A 36 -0.30 -4.86 -20.12
CA VAL A 36 0.39 -3.59 -20.39
C VAL A 36 0.82 -2.94 -19.09
N GLU A 37 2.11 -2.63 -18.97
CA GLU A 37 2.65 -1.88 -17.85
C GLU A 37 2.31 -0.38 -17.96
N LYS A 38 1.72 0.18 -16.91
CA LYS A 38 1.33 1.58 -16.79
C LYS A 38 2.00 2.21 -15.58
N LEU A 39 2.44 3.45 -15.76
CA LEU A 39 3.02 4.26 -14.69
C LEU A 39 1.95 5.11 -14.00
N TYR A 40 1.74 4.85 -12.71
CA TYR A 40 0.85 5.65 -11.86
C TYR A 40 1.70 6.59 -11.01
N ARG A 41 1.22 7.80 -10.79
CA ARG A 41 1.80 8.76 -9.84
C ARG A 41 0.82 9.00 -8.71
N ALA A 42 1.32 9.05 -7.50
CA ALA A 42 0.51 9.27 -6.31
C ALA A 42 1.22 10.20 -5.33
N GLU A 43 0.42 10.94 -4.57
CA GLU A 43 0.92 11.83 -3.54
C GLU A 43 0.52 11.36 -2.13
N GLY A 44 1.47 11.35 -1.19
CA GLY A 44 1.22 11.02 0.20
C GLY A 44 2.49 10.96 1.05
N ARG A 45 2.36 11.32 2.33
CA ARG A 45 3.48 11.30 3.29
C ARG A 45 3.91 9.88 3.67
N VAL A 46 2.96 8.95 3.69
CA VAL A 46 3.13 7.60 4.23
C VAL A 46 2.96 6.59 3.11
N ARG A 47 3.98 5.76 2.91
CA ARG A 47 4.00 4.72 1.86
C ARG A 47 2.79 3.80 1.90
N SER A 48 2.41 3.30 3.09
CA SER A 48 1.31 2.34 3.22
C SER A 48 -0.05 2.91 2.82
N ALA A 49 -0.30 4.20 3.06
CA ALA A 49 -1.51 4.86 2.58
C ALA A 49 -1.53 4.94 1.06
N VAL A 50 -0.39 5.34 0.47
CA VAL A 50 -0.23 5.46 -0.98
C VAL A 50 -0.37 4.12 -1.70
N ILE A 51 0.22 3.05 -1.16
CA ILE A 51 0.07 1.69 -1.69
C ILE A 51 -1.42 1.29 -1.72
N ARG A 52 -2.17 1.52 -0.62
CA ARG A 52 -3.60 1.19 -0.57
C ARG A 52 -4.42 1.93 -1.62
N ASP A 53 -4.08 3.20 -1.87
CA ASP A 53 -4.74 4.01 -2.89
C ASP A 53 -4.41 3.48 -4.30
N ILE A 54 -3.14 3.23 -4.60
CA ILE A 54 -2.70 2.65 -5.88
C ILE A 54 -3.36 1.29 -6.12
N GLU A 55 -3.36 0.40 -5.14
CA GLU A 55 -4.00 -0.92 -5.26
C GLU A 55 -5.51 -0.81 -5.46
N ARG A 56 -6.17 0.15 -4.81
CA ARG A 56 -7.61 0.38 -5.00
C ARG A 56 -7.90 0.82 -6.44
N GLU A 57 -7.11 1.72 -7.00
CA GLU A 57 -7.28 2.15 -8.39
C GLU A 57 -6.92 1.04 -9.37
N ALA A 58 -5.80 0.34 -9.16
CA ALA A 58 -5.42 -0.82 -9.98
C ALA A 58 -6.52 -1.88 -10.03
N ARG A 59 -7.19 -2.18 -8.90
CA ARG A 59 -8.32 -3.13 -8.88
C ARG A 59 -9.52 -2.69 -9.72
N LYS A 60 -9.78 -1.38 -9.87
CA LYS A 60 -10.85 -0.90 -10.76
C LYS A 60 -10.54 -1.21 -12.21
N ASP A 61 -9.27 -1.17 -12.56
CA ASP A 61 -8.75 -1.48 -13.89
C ASP A 61 -8.41 -2.97 -14.06
N GLN A 62 -8.78 -3.85 -13.11
CA GLN A 62 -8.36 -5.26 -13.06
C GLN A 62 -6.82 -5.45 -13.13
N GLY A 63 -6.07 -4.43 -12.73
CA GLY A 63 -4.62 -4.39 -12.77
C GLY A 63 -3.94 -4.94 -11.52
N LYS A 64 -2.67 -5.31 -11.69
CA LYS A 64 -1.78 -5.83 -10.66
C LYS A 64 -0.62 -4.84 -10.42
N VAL A 65 -0.44 -4.43 -9.18
CA VAL A 65 0.71 -3.60 -8.80
C VAL A 65 1.98 -4.46 -8.82
N LEU A 66 2.97 -4.06 -9.61
CA LEU A 66 4.26 -4.75 -9.72
C LEU A 66 5.30 -4.13 -8.78
N MET A 67 5.31 -2.80 -8.69
CA MET A 67 6.29 -2.04 -7.92
C MET A 67 5.70 -0.72 -7.42
N VAL A 68 6.11 -0.28 -6.23
CA VAL A 68 5.87 1.08 -5.71
C VAL A 68 7.17 1.66 -5.16
N GLY A 69 7.58 2.82 -5.68
CA GLY A 69 8.80 3.54 -5.32
C GLY A 69 8.55 5.00 -4.98
N SER A 70 9.47 5.61 -4.22
CA SER A 70 9.44 7.04 -3.93
C SER A 70 10.24 7.82 -4.99
N ILE A 71 9.71 8.97 -5.38
CA ILE A 71 10.44 9.93 -6.21
C ILE A 71 11.29 10.77 -5.26
N LYS A 72 12.61 10.60 -5.34
CA LYS A 72 13.59 11.48 -4.71
C LYS A 72 14.02 12.51 -5.75
N ASN A 73 13.95 13.79 -5.39
CA ASN A 73 14.66 14.83 -6.12
C ASN A 73 16.15 14.76 -5.78
#